data_AF-A0A7C5ZHD5-F1
#
_entry.id   AF-A0A7C5ZHD5-F1
#
_cell.length_a   1.000
_cell.length_b   1.000
_cell.length_c   1.000
_cell.angle_alpha   90.00
_cell.angle_beta   90.00
_cell.angle_gamma   90.00
#
_symmetry.space_group_name_H-M   'P 1'
#
loop_
_entity.id
_entity.type
_entity.pdbx_description
1 polymer ?
#
loop_
_entity_poly.entity_id
_entity_poly.type
_entity_poly.pdbx_seq_one_letter_code
_entity_poly.pdbx_strand_id
1 'polypeptide(L)'
;MQDGRLESQLSRKELQDLRNKRTGLAIFQISWILVFLVLTLAHLQIRSQSPTWPPPGVEKVGVALPTMVTVGLIASSVLARRASRDVKEGRLESFLTQWRIAIGLGALFVVVMALVWVMTPIGDSGQYGILF
;
A
#
# COMPACT_ATOMS: atom_id res chain seq x y z
N MET A 1 5.45 25.16 8.33
CA MET A 1 5.17 26.28 9.25
C MET A 1 3.68 26.46 9.58
N GLN A 2 2.72 26.01 8.73
CA GLN A 2 1.27 26.13 8.99
C GLN A 2 0.68 25.10 9.98
N ASP A 3 1.09 23.82 9.95
CA ASP A 3 0.58 22.80 10.91
C ASP A 3 0.88 23.19 12.36
N GLY A 4 2.08 23.71 12.63
CA GLY A 4 2.43 24.20 13.97
C GLY A 4 1.60 25.40 14.42
N ARG A 5 1.08 26.21 13.49
CA ARG A 5 0.16 27.32 13.82
C ARG A 5 -1.24 26.80 14.16
N LEU A 6 -1.76 25.83 13.41
CA LEU A 6 -3.06 25.20 13.70
C LEU A 6 -3.02 24.43 15.02
N GLU A 7 -1.96 23.66 15.26
CA GLU A 7 -1.79 22.92 16.52
C GLU A 7 -1.55 23.85 17.72
N SER A 8 -0.95 25.03 17.52
CA SER A 8 -0.77 26.03 18.59
C SER A 8 -2.06 26.71 19.04
N GLN A 9 -3.12 26.66 18.23
CA GLN A 9 -4.43 27.24 18.56
C GLN A 9 -5.35 26.26 19.30
N LEU A 10 -4.95 24.99 19.45
CA LEU A 10 -5.75 23.97 20.11
C LEU A 10 -5.65 24.05 21.62
N SER A 11 -6.76 23.75 22.30
CA SER A 11 -6.75 23.50 23.74
C SER A 11 -5.84 22.30 24.07
N ARG A 12 -5.28 22.27 25.29
CA ARG A 12 -4.46 21.13 25.76
C ARG A 12 -5.18 19.79 25.59
N LYS A 13 -6.49 19.77 25.81
CA LYS A 13 -7.32 18.56 25.65
C LYS A 13 -7.40 18.11 24.19
N GLU A 14 -7.58 19.04 23.26
CA GLU A 14 -7.67 18.77 21.83
C GLU A 14 -6.31 18.32 21.27
N LEU A 15 -5.22 18.96 21.70
CA LEU A 15 -3.88 18.55 21.33
C LEU A 15 -3.57 17.13 21.84
N GLN A 16 -3.96 16.82 23.07
CA GLN A 16 -3.81 15.48 23.63
C GLN A 16 -4.62 14.45 22.85
N ASP A 17 -5.86 14.78 22.46
CA ASP A 17 -6.71 13.91 21.64
C ASP A 17 -6.11 13.66 20.24
N LEU A 18 -5.62 14.70 19.56
CA LEU A 18 -4.92 14.55 18.28
C LEU A 18 -3.66 13.68 18.39
N ARG A 19 -2.88 13.84 19.46
CA ARG A 19 -1.70 13.01 19.73
C ARG A 19 -2.11 11.55 19.94
N ASN A 20 -3.14 11.30 20.74
CA ASN A 20 -3.66 9.95 20.98
C ASN A 20 -4.14 9.30 19.67
N LYS A 21 -4.87 10.05 18.82
CA LYS A 21 -5.32 9.57 17.49
C LYS A 21 -4.16 9.21 16.56
N ARG A 22 -3.13 10.06 16.49
CA ARG A 22 -1.92 9.80 15.69
C ARG A 22 -1.16 8.57 16.19
N THR A 23 -1.00 8.44 17.51
CA THR A 23 -0.37 7.26 18.12
C THR A 23 -1.18 6.00 17.85
N GLY A 24 -2.51 6.05 18.01
CA GLY A 24 -3.39 4.93 17.70
C GLY A 24 -3.30 4.49 16.24
N LEU A 25 -3.30 5.44 15.30
CA LEU A 25 -3.12 5.15 13.88
C LEU A 25 -1.74 4.53 13.59
N ALA A 26 -0.68 5.03 14.23
CA ALA A 26 0.66 4.48 14.08
C ALA A 26 0.76 3.03 14.60
N ILE A 27 0.20 2.75 15.78
CA ILE A 27 0.15 1.39 16.35
C ILE A 27 -0.63 0.46 15.42
N PHE A 28 -1.79 0.90 14.94
CA PHE A 28 -2.60 0.15 13.98
C PHE A 28 -1.85 -0.13 12.67
N GLN A 29 -1.10 0.84 12.14
CA GLN A 29 -0.32 0.64 10.93
C GLN A 29 0.84 -0.33 11.16
N ILE A 30 1.54 -0.23 12.30
CA ILE A 30 2.62 -1.14 12.67
C ILE A 30 2.10 -2.57 12.82
N SER A 31 0.93 -2.77 13.43
CA SER A 31 0.37 -4.12 13.57
C SER A 31 0.10 -4.78 12.21
N TRP A 32 -0.42 -4.03 11.23
CA TRP A 32 -0.58 -4.53 9.86
C TRP A 32 0.75 -4.79 9.15
N ILE A 33 1.76 -3.94 9.35
CA ILE A 33 3.11 -4.18 8.82
C ILE A 33 3.68 -5.50 9.36
N LEU A 34 3.47 -5.80 10.64
CA LEU A 34 3.91 -7.06 11.25
C LEU A 34 3.23 -8.29 10.62
N VAL A 35 1.94 -8.19 10.24
CA VAL A 35 1.26 -9.25 9.50
C VAL A 35 1.97 -9.53 8.17
N PHE A 36 2.24 -8.50 7.37
CA PHE A 36 2.97 -8.66 6.10
C PHE A 36 4.40 -9.17 6.30
N LEU A 37 5.07 -8.76 7.39
CA LEU A 37 6.39 -9.26 7.72
C LEU A 37 6.37 -10.77 7.99
N VAL A 38 5.42 -11.25 8.80
CA VAL A 38 5.27 -12.68 9.11
C VAL A 38 4.94 -13.47 7.84
N LEU A 39 4.03 -12.99 6.98
CA LEU A 39 3.71 -13.63 5.71
C LEU A 39 4.94 -13.70 4.78
N THR A 40 5.73 -12.63 4.73
CA THR A 40 6.98 -12.60 3.95
C THR A 40 8.00 -13.61 4.49
N LEU A 41 8.17 -13.68 5.82
CA LEU A 41 9.07 -14.65 6.45
C LEU A 41 8.60 -16.09 6.21
N ALA A 42 7.29 -16.36 6.28
CA ALA A 42 6.72 -17.66 5.95
C ALA A 42 7.01 -18.05 4.50
N HIS A 43 6.81 -17.15 3.54
CA HIS A 43 7.16 -17.37 2.13
C HIS A 43 8.66 -17.66 1.96
N LEU A 44 9.53 -16.88 2.60
CA LEU A 44 10.99 -17.10 2.53
C LEU A 44 11.41 -18.44 3.15
N GLN A 45 10.75 -18.86 4.23
CA GLN A 45 10.99 -20.15 4.88
C GLN A 45 10.59 -21.33 3.98
N ILE A 46 9.41 -21.30 3.36
CA ILE A 46 8.99 -22.36 2.43
C ILE A 46 9.90 -22.39 1.20
N ARG A 47 10.26 -21.21 0.67
CA ARG A 47 11.17 -21.10 -0.46
C ARG A 47 12.55 -21.69 -0.14
N SER A 48 13.10 -21.48 1.05
CA SER A 48 14.43 -21.98 1.42
C SER A 48 14.49 -23.50 1.56
N GLN A 49 13.35 -24.14 1.81
CA GLN A 49 13.20 -25.60 1.91
C GLN A 49 12.88 -26.26 0.56
N SER A 50 12.58 -25.47 -0.47
CA SER A 50 12.16 -25.96 -1.79
C SER A 50 13.37 -26.09 -2.74
N PRO A 51 13.62 -27.27 -3.36
CA PRO A 51 14.75 -27.46 -4.29
C PRO A 51 14.69 -26.56 -5.53
N THR A 52 13.48 -26.20 -5.98
CA THR A 52 13.23 -25.31 -7.11
C THR A 52 12.06 -24.39 -6.78
N TRP A 53 12.11 -23.14 -7.26
CA TRP A 53 11.03 -22.16 -7.06
C TRP A 53 10.70 -21.39 -8.35
N PRO A 54 9.43 -21.35 -8.80
CA PRO A 54 8.29 -22.05 -8.22
C PRO A 54 8.41 -23.59 -8.35
N PRO A 55 7.62 -24.38 -7.59
CA PRO A 55 7.63 -25.83 -7.68
C PRO A 55 7.34 -26.35 -9.11
N PRO A 56 7.77 -27.57 -9.45
CA PRO A 56 7.46 -28.18 -10.75
C PRO A 56 5.95 -28.21 -11.00
N GLY A 57 5.54 -27.88 -12.23
CA GLY A 57 4.12 -27.83 -12.62
C GLY A 57 3.42 -26.50 -12.35
N VAL A 58 4.10 -25.53 -11.72
CA VAL A 58 3.56 -24.17 -11.50
C VAL A 58 4.10 -23.22 -12.56
N GLU A 59 3.20 -22.56 -13.29
CA GLU A 59 3.56 -21.54 -14.26
C GLU A 59 4.04 -20.25 -13.58
N LYS A 60 5.14 -19.67 -14.08
CA LYS A 60 5.69 -18.43 -13.52
C LYS A 60 4.79 -17.26 -13.92
N VAL A 61 4.33 -16.50 -12.94
CA VAL A 61 3.66 -15.22 -13.19
C VAL A 61 4.65 -14.23 -13.81
N GLY A 62 4.27 -13.62 -14.94
CA GLY A 62 5.10 -12.64 -15.63
C GLY A 62 5.34 -11.39 -14.78
N VAL A 63 6.58 -10.88 -14.77
CA VAL A 63 6.99 -9.75 -13.92
C VAL A 63 6.59 -8.37 -14.45
N ALA A 64 6.29 -8.27 -15.76
CA ALA A 64 6.06 -6.99 -16.42
C ALA A 64 4.83 -6.26 -15.87
N LEU A 65 3.68 -6.96 -15.79
CA LEU A 65 2.44 -6.38 -15.30
C LEU A 65 2.53 -5.96 -13.81
N PRO A 66 3.00 -6.82 -12.87
CA PRO A 66 3.28 -6.42 -11.49
C PRO A 66 4.19 -5.19 -11.40
N THR A 67 5.26 -5.14 -12.20
CA THR A 67 6.20 -4.01 -12.18
C THR A 67 5.52 -2.71 -12.63
N MET A 68 4.72 -2.75 -13.69
CA MET A 68 3.97 -1.58 -14.17
C MET A 68 3.00 -1.05 -13.11
N VAL A 69 2.25 -1.93 -12.45
CA VAL A 69 1.30 -1.49 -11.41
C VAL A 69 2.01 -1.01 -10.14
N THR A 70 3.17 -1.57 -9.78
CA THR A 70 4.02 -1.06 -8.70
C THR A 70 4.50 0.36 -9.00
N VAL A 71 4.96 0.63 -10.23
CA VAL A 71 5.33 1.99 -10.64
C VAL A 71 4.13 2.94 -10.55
N GLY A 72 2.94 2.47 -10.92
CA GLY A 72 1.69 3.22 -10.76
C GLY A 72 1.38 3.57 -9.30
N LEU A 73 1.57 2.63 -8.35
CA LEU A 73 1.40 2.89 -6.92
C LEU A 73 2.43 3.87 -6.35
N ILE A 74 3.69 3.79 -6.78
CA ILE A 74 4.72 4.75 -6.41
C ILE A 74 4.34 6.15 -6.91
N ALA A 75 3.91 6.26 -8.17
CA ALA A 75 3.43 7.51 -8.74
C ALA A 75 2.22 8.08 -7.98
N SER A 76 1.25 7.23 -7.64
CA SER A 76 0.10 7.59 -6.80
C SER A 76 0.55 8.16 -5.44
N SER A 77 1.52 7.52 -4.79
CA SER A 77 2.07 7.99 -3.50
C SER A 77 2.73 9.37 -3.62
N VAL A 78 3.48 9.60 -4.69
CA VAL A 78 4.10 10.92 -4.97
C VAL A 78 3.02 11.98 -5.21
N LEU A 79 1.96 11.67 -5.96
CA LEU A 79 0.83 12.57 -6.20
C LEU A 79 0.07 12.89 -4.91
N ALA A 80 -0.24 11.89 -4.08
CA ALA A 80 -0.89 12.09 -2.79
C ALA A 80 -0.05 12.98 -1.86
N ARG A 81 1.28 12.79 -1.84
CA ARG A 81 2.20 13.64 -1.07
C ARG A 81 2.21 15.09 -1.58
N ARG A 82 2.22 15.30 -2.90
CA ARG A 82 2.13 16.63 -3.50
C ARG A 82 0.78 17.29 -3.22
N ALA A 83 -0.32 16.53 -3.28
CA ALA A 83 -1.66 17.01 -2.98
C ALA A 83 -1.75 17.49 -1.51
N SER A 84 -1.17 16.73 -0.58
CA SER A 84 -1.08 17.12 0.84
C SER A 84 -0.29 18.43 1.06
N ARG A 85 0.67 18.75 0.20
CA ARG A 85 1.36 20.05 0.21
C ARG A 85 0.48 21.15 -0.39
N ASP A 86 -0.15 20.87 -1.53
CA ASP A 86 -0.98 21.85 -2.25
C ASP A 86 -2.18 22.32 -1.43
N VAL A 87 -2.82 21.43 -0.67
CA VAL A 87 -3.91 21.81 0.23
C VAL A 87 -3.44 22.73 1.36
N LYS A 88 -2.22 22.53 1.88
CA LYS A 88 -1.63 23.44 2.89
C LYS A 88 -1.36 24.81 2.29
N GLU A 89 -0.86 24.85 1.06
CA GLU A 89 -0.55 26.08 0.33
C GLU A 89 -1.78 26.75 -0.30
N GLY A 90 -3.00 26.27 -0.01
CA GLY A 90 -4.26 26.86 -0.48
C GLY A 90 -4.58 26.62 -1.97
N ARG A 91 -3.82 25.75 -2.66
CA ARG A 91 -4.02 25.42 -4.08
C ARG A 91 -5.03 24.29 -4.27
N LEU A 92 -6.31 24.61 -4.12
CA LEU A 92 -7.39 23.62 -4.14
C LEU A 92 -7.52 22.88 -5.48
N GLU A 93 -7.43 23.57 -6.62
CA GLU A 93 -7.54 22.96 -7.96
C GLU A 93 -6.42 21.92 -8.21
N SER A 94 -5.19 22.27 -7.82
CA SER A 94 -4.02 21.38 -7.93
C SER A 94 -4.16 20.18 -6.99
N PHE A 95 -4.63 20.40 -5.75
CA PHE A 95 -4.96 19.34 -4.81
C PHE A 95 -5.99 18.37 -5.41
N LEU A 96 -7.14 18.87 -5.89
CA LEU A 96 -8.23 18.04 -6.43
C LEU A 96 -7.75 17.22 -7.62
N THR A 97 -6.98 17.83 -8.52
CA THR A 97 -6.45 17.14 -9.71
C THR A 97 -5.50 16.01 -9.30
N GLN A 98 -4.49 16.30 -8.49
CA GLN A 98 -3.52 15.29 -8.05
C GLN A 98 -4.16 14.18 -7.22
N TRP A 99 -5.12 14.54 -6.36
CA TRP A 99 -5.86 13.59 -5.52
C TRP A 99 -6.72 12.63 -6.35
N ARG A 100 -7.43 13.14 -7.37
CA ARG A 100 -8.21 12.31 -8.30
C ARG A 100 -7.33 11.33 -9.07
N ILE A 101 -6.17 11.78 -9.56
CA ILE A 101 -5.22 10.92 -10.26
C ILE A 101 -4.66 9.85 -9.31
N ALA A 102 -4.29 10.21 -8.08
CA ALA A 102 -3.80 9.27 -7.08
C ALA A 102 -4.82 8.16 -6.78
N ILE A 103 -6.09 8.54 -6.56
CA ILE A 103 -7.20 7.59 -6.37
C ILE A 103 -7.40 6.73 -7.62
N GLY A 104 -7.40 7.34 -8.81
CA GLY A 104 -7.55 6.62 -10.08
C GLY A 104 -6.49 5.54 -10.29
N LEU A 105 -5.23 5.84 -9.97
CA LEU A 105 -4.13 4.87 -10.01
C LEU A 105 -4.31 3.73 -8.99
N GLY A 106 -4.80 4.05 -7.79
CA GLY A 106 -5.12 3.04 -6.78
C GLY A 106 -6.29 2.13 -7.20
N ALA A 107 -7.34 2.70 -7.78
CA ALA A 107 -8.46 1.94 -8.31
C ALA A 107 -8.03 1.05 -9.48
N LEU A 108 -7.20 1.56 -10.39
CA LEU A 108 -6.60 0.79 -11.48
C LEU A 108 -5.79 -0.40 -10.94
N PHE A 109 -4.97 -0.20 -9.91
CA PHE A 109 -4.24 -1.28 -9.25
C PHE A 109 -5.19 -2.39 -8.76
N VAL A 110 -6.26 -2.04 -8.06
CA VAL A 110 -7.25 -3.01 -7.56
C VAL A 110 -7.90 -3.79 -8.70
N VAL A 111 -8.32 -3.10 -9.77
CA VAL A 111 -8.92 -3.75 -10.95
C VAL A 111 -7.94 -4.72 -11.60
N VAL A 112 -6.68 -4.32 -11.79
CA VAL A 112 -5.67 -5.20 -12.38
C VAL A 112 -5.41 -6.42 -11.50
N MET A 113 -5.29 -6.26 -10.17
CA MET A 113 -5.10 -7.39 -9.26
C MET A 113 -6.31 -8.34 -9.24
N ALA A 114 -7.52 -7.81 -9.30
CA ALA A 114 -8.74 -8.62 -9.40
C ALA A 114 -8.76 -9.43 -10.71
N LEU A 115 -8.38 -8.80 -11.84
CA LEU A 115 -8.29 -9.49 -13.13
C LEU A 115 -7.21 -10.58 -13.11
N VAL A 116 -6.02 -10.27 -12.58
CA VAL A 116 -4.94 -11.27 -12.42
C VAL A 116 -5.45 -12.45 -11.61
N TRP A 117 -6.07 -12.20 -10.45
CA TRP A 117 -6.58 -13.26 -9.59
C TRP A 117 -7.60 -14.17 -10.28
N VAL A 118 -8.52 -13.61 -11.07
CA VAL A 118 -9.52 -14.40 -11.82
C VAL A 118 -8.90 -15.16 -13.00
N MET A 119 -7.86 -14.61 -13.63
CA MET A 119 -7.25 -15.17 -14.83
C MET A 119 -6.12 -16.16 -14.55
N THR A 120 -5.53 -16.15 -13.35
CA THR A 120 -4.42 -17.05 -12.99
C THR A 120 -4.92 -18.24 -12.15
N PRO A 121 -4.79 -19.49 -12.64
CA PRO A 121 -5.20 -20.69 -11.92
C PRO A 121 -4.19 -21.06 -10.83
N ILE A 122 -4.13 -20.28 -9.74
CA ILE A 122 -3.17 -20.47 -8.63
C ILE A 122 -3.73 -21.40 -7.55
N GLY A 123 -5.05 -21.59 -7.50
CA GLY A 123 -5.76 -22.32 -6.43
C GLY A 123 -5.32 -23.79 -6.24
N ASP A 124 -4.85 -24.45 -7.29
CA ASP A 124 -4.48 -25.88 -7.25
C ASP A 124 -2.97 -26.12 -7.08
N SER A 125 -2.18 -25.07 -6.80
CA SER A 125 -0.70 -25.12 -6.76
C SER A 125 -0.11 -25.53 -5.39
N GLY A 126 -0.91 -26.07 -4.48
CA GLY A 126 -0.48 -26.54 -3.17
C GLY A 126 0.05 -25.40 -2.27
N GLN A 127 1.16 -25.63 -1.57
CA GLN A 127 1.74 -24.63 -0.64
C GLN A 127 2.15 -23.31 -1.33
N TYR A 128 2.42 -23.35 -2.63
CA TYR A 128 2.73 -22.14 -3.40
C TYR A 128 1.53 -21.18 -3.41
N GLY A 129 0.34 -21.67 -3.76
CA GLY A 129 -0.87 -20.84 -3.84
C GLY A 129 -1.43 -20.37 -2.50
N ILE A 130 -1.08 -21.02 -1.39
CA ILE A 130 -1.48 -20.57 -0.04
C ILE A 130 -0.71 -19.31 0.39
N LEU A 131 0.52 -19.12 -0.10
CA LEU A 131 1.39 -18.00 0.26
C LEU A 131 1.62 -16.99 -0.88
N PHE A 132 1.08 -17.25 -2.07
CA PHE A 132 1.14 -16.36 -3.23
C PHE A 132 0.05 -15.29 -3.15
#